data_AF-A0A0G3GLQ8-F1
#
_entry.id   AF-A0A0G3GLQ8-F1
#
_cell.length_a   1.000
_cell.length_b   1.000
_cell.length_c   1.000
_cell.angle_alpha   90.00
_cell.angle_beta   90.00
_cell.angle_gamma   90.00
#
_symmetry.space_group_name_H-M   'P 1'
#
loop_
_entity.id
_entity.type
_entity.pdbx_description
1 polymer ?
#
loop_
_entity_poly.entity_id
_entity_poly.type
_entity_poly.pdbx_seq_one_letter_code
_entity_poly.pdbx_strand_id
1 'polypeptide(L)'
;MPARRELQAQLDTLREQLDQNPPLSEPERESLHQLMAQIEAEIQLENQLQDSNLVDGVNLAVERFELEHPTIAGTLRNIVQTLGNIGI
;
A
#
# COMPACT_ATOMS: atom_id res chain seq x y z
N MET A 1 5.12 -5.26 16.99
CA MET A 1 6.12 -4.33 16.45
C MET A 1 5.48 -2.97 16.11
N PRO A 2 6.14 -1.82 16.37
CA PRO A 2 5.59 -0.50 16.07
C PRO A 2 5.33 -0.26 14.57
N ALA A 3 6.23 -0.71 13.68
CA ALA A 3 6.09 -0.55 12.24
C ALA A 3 4.83 -1.23 11.64
N ARG A 4 4.40 -2.39 12.17
CA ARG A 4 3.15 -3.05 11.75
C ARG A 4 1.91 -2.19 12.02
N ARG A 5 1.88 -1.49 13.17
CA ARG A 5 0.75 -0.60 13.51
C ARG A 5 0.73 0.62 12.60
N GLU A 6 1.90 1.11 12.22
CA GLU A 6 2.04 2.21 11.28
C GLU A 6 1.57 1.82 9.88
N LEU A 7 1.97 0.64 9.39
CA LEU A 7 1.51 0.09 8.12
C LEU A 7 -0.02 -0.06 8.09
N GLN A 8 -0.60 -0.56 9.19
CA GLN A 8 -2.05 -0.67 9.32
C GLN A 8 -2.75 0.71 9.28
N ALA A 9 -2.19 1.73 9.92
CA ALA A 9 -2.74 3.09 9.88
C ALA A 9 -2.67 3.70 8.47
N GLN A 10 -1.60 3.43 7.73
CA GLN A 10 -1.45 3.89 6.35
C GLN A 10 -2.42 3.18 5.39
N LEU A 11 -2.67 1.88 5.59
CA LEU A 11 -3.71 1.15 4.86
C LEU A 11 -5.11 1.71 5.14
N ASP A 12 -5.41 2.05 6.38
CA ASP A 12 -6.67 2.68 6.76
C ASP A 12 -6.84 4.04 6.06
N THR A 13 -5.77 4.85 6.06
CA THR A 13 -5.73 6.13 5.33
C THR A 13 -5.93 5.94 3.82
N LEU A 14 -5.29 4.93 3.21
CA LEU A 14 -5.46 4.63 1.79
C LEU A 14 -6.90 4.21 1.48
N ARG A 15 -7.52 3.42 2.37
CA ARG A 15 -8.90 2.98 2.24
C ARG A 15 -9.88 4.15 2.36
N GLU A 16 -9.65 5.07 3.29
CA GLU A 16 -10.43 6.31 3.38
C GLU A 16 -10.30 7.15 2.10
N GLN A 17 -9.08 7.30 1.57
CA GLN A 17 -8.85 8.01 0.30
C GLN A 17 -9.60 7.38 -0.87
N LEU A 18 -9.72 6.06 -0.91
CA LEU A 18 -10.50 5.35 -1.93
C LEU A 18 -12.01 5.47 -1.71
N ASP A 19 -12.47 5.52 -0.46
CA ASP A 19 -13.88 5.73 -0.11
C ASP A 19 -14.38 7.12 -0.52
N GLN A 20 -13.48 8.12 -0.53
CA GLN A 20 -13.75 9.43 -1.13
C GLN A 20 -14.01 9.39 -2.66
N ASN A 21 -13.95 8.19 -3.26
CA ASN A 21 -14.26 7.92 -4.65
C ASN A 21 -13.48 8.83 -5.63
N PRO A 22 -12.13 8.88 -5.51
CA PRO A 22 -11.30 9.64 -6.43
C PRO A 22 -11.48 9.11 -7.86
N PRO A 23 -11.21 9.95 -8.88
CA PRO A 23 -11.41 9.59 -10.29
C PRO A 23 -10.34 8.59 -10.76
N LEU A 24 -10.41 7.38 -10.23
CA LEU A 24 -9.57 6.23 -10.58
C LEU A 24 -10.28 5.38 -11.62
N SER A 25 -9.54 4.84 -12.57
CA SER A 25 -10.04 3.82 -13.47
C SER A 25 -10.32 2.52 -12.70
N GLU A 26 -11.25 1.70 -13.20
CA GLU A 26 -11.52 0.36 -12.67
C GLU A 26 -10.25 -0.49 -12.43
N PRO A 27 -9.30 -0.63 -13.38
CA PRO A 27 -8.08 -1.40 -13.15
C PRO A 27 -7.16 -0.81 -12.10
N GLU A 28 -7.14 0.51 -11.92
CA GLU A 28 -6.33 1.19 -10.90
C GLU A 28 -6.88 0.91 -9.51
N ARG A 29 -8.20 1.03 -9.36
CA ARG A 29 -8.89 0.70 -8.12
C ARG A 29 -8.71 -0.77 -7.76
N GLU A 30 -8.86 -1.68 -8.72
CA GLU A 30 -8.62 -3.11 -8.49
C GLU A 30 -7.18 -3.39 -8.05
N SER A 31 -6.20 -2.80 -8.74
CA SER A 31 -4.77 -2.92 -8.39
C SER A 31 -4.49 -2.47 -6.96
N LEU A 32 -5.06 -1.33 -6.55
CA LEU A 32 -4.92 -0.82 -5.17
C LEU A 32 -5.56 -1.76 -4.16
N HIS A 33 -6.76 -2.27 -4.42
CA HIS A 33 -7.42 -3.27 -3.56
C HIS A 33 -6.61 -4.55 -3.42
N GLN A 34 -6.00 -5.04 -4.51
CA GLN A 34 -5.13 -6.21 -4.45
C GLN A 34 -3.86 -5.94 -3.63
N LEU A 35 -3.24 -4.77 -3.78
CA LEU A 35 -2.08 -4.38 -2.96
C LEU A 35 -2.45 -4.31 -1.48
N MET A 36 -3.55 -3.64 -1.13
CA MET A 36 -4.01 -3.58 0.26
C MET A 36 -4.25 -4.96 0.84
N ALA A 37 -4.91 -5.86 0.10
CA ALA A 37 -5.16 -7.23 0.56
C ALA A 37 -3.87 -8.02 0.82
N GLN A 38 -2.85 -7.85 -0.03
CA GLN A 38 -1.54 -8.49 0.14
C GLN A 38 -0.81 -7.93 1.37
N ILE A 39 -0.81 -6.61 1.55
CA ILE A 39 -0.20 -5.96 2.73
C ILE A 39 -0.92 -6.40 4.01
N GLU A 40 -2.25 -6.47 4.00
CA GLU A 40 -3.03 -6.99 5.13
C GLU A 40 -2.69 -8.45 5.45
N ALA A 41 -2.50 -9.30 4.43
CA ALA A 41 -2.07 -10.68 4.63
C ALA A 41 -0.69 -10.74 5.29
N GLU A 42 0.28 -9.92 4.86
CA GLU A 42 1.60 -9.84 5.49
C GLU A 42 1.53 -9.36 6.95
N ILE A 43 0.69 -8.36 7.22
CA ILE A 43 0.40 -7.93 8.58
C ILE A 43 -0.14 -9.12 9.40
N GLN A 44 -1.19 -9.80 8.94
CA GLN A 44 -1.83 -10.91 9.65
C GLN A 44 -0.87 -12.07 9.91
N LEU A 45 -0.03 -12.41 8.93
CA LEU A 45 0.97 -13.47 9.00
C LEU A 45 2.27 -13.04 9.70
N GLU A 46 2.30 -11.89 10.39
CA GLU A 46 3.49 -11.40 11.09
C GLU A 46 4.74 -11.25 10.19
N ASN A 47 4.56 -10.88 8.92
CA ASN A 47 5.62 -10.75 7.92
C ASN A 47 6.38 -12.07 7.65
N GLN A 48 5.69 -13.20 7.82
CA GLN A 48 6.29 -14.51 7.57
C GLN A 48 6.48 -14.85 6.09
N LEU A 49 5.74 -14.22 5.16
CA LEU A 49 5.94 -14.51 3.74
C LEU A 49 7.15 -13.77 3.17
N GLN A 50 7.50 -12.60 3.72
CA GLN A 50 8.59 -11.74 3.23
C GLN A 50 8.47 -11.57 1.72
N ASP A 51 7.28 -11.21 1.26
CA ASP A 51 6.99 -11.19 -0.18
C ASP A 51 7.70 -10.00 -0.82
N SER A 52 8.88 -10.22 -1.40
CA SER A 52 9.64 -9.16 -2.08
C SER A 52 8.86 -8.56 -3.25
N ASN A 53 7.94 -9.32 -3.88
CA ASN A 53 7.11 -8.79 -4.96
C ASN A 53 6.07 -7.79 -4.44
N LEU A 54 5.72 -7.82 -3.15
CA LEU A 54 4.85 -6.82 -2.55
C LEU A 54 5.48 -5.43 -2.61
N VAL A 55 6.75 -5.31 -2.23
CA VAL A 55 7.48 -4.04 -2.26
C VAL A 55 7.61 -3.51 -3.68
N ASP A 56 7.94 -4.37 -4.64
CA ASP A 56 7.98 -4.01 -6.06
C ASP A 56 6.61 -3.57 -6.58
N GLY A 57 5.53 -4.28 -6.20
CA GLY A 57 4.16 -3.96 -6.60
C GLY A 57 3.68 -2.62 -6.04
N VAL A 58 4.01 -2.31 -4.78
CA VAL A 58 3.68 -1.01 -4.18
C VAL A 58 4.52 0.10 -4.83
N ASN A 59 5.82 -0.12 -5.12
CA ASN A 59 6.65 0.87 -5.83
C ASN A 59 6.09 1.19 -7.22
N LEU A 60 5.71 0.17 -8.00
CA LEU A 60 5.10 0.37 -9.31
C LEU A 60 3.78 1.17 -9.20
N ALA A 61 2.99 0.94 -8.17
CA ALA A 61 1.80 1.74 -7.91
C ALA A 61 2.17 3.19 -7.58
N VAL A 62 3.17 3.44 -6.73
CA VAL A 62 3.67 4.80 -6.45
C VAL A 62 4.01 5.53 -7.74
N GLU A 63 4.81 4.92 -8.63
CA GLU A 63 5.23 5.54 -9.88
C GLU A 63 4.04 5.89 -10.79
N ARG A 64 3.03 5.01 -10.86
CA ARG A 64 1.81 5.24 -11.65
C ARG A 64 0.97 6.37 -11.06
N PHE A 65 0.76 6.36 -9.75
CA PHE A 65 -0.09 7.32 -9.06
C PHE A 65 0.59 8.66 -8.79
N GLU A 66 1.91 8.79 -8.89
CA GLU A 66 2.64 10.03 -8.54
C GLU A 66 2.20 11.23 -9.40
N LEU A 67 1.83 10.99 -10.66
CA LEU A 67 1.40 12.03 -11.60
C LEU A 67 -0.10 12.35 -11.50
N GLU A 68 -0.94 11.33 -11.40
CA GLU A 68 -2.41 11.49 -11.49
C GLU A 68 -3.07 11.60 -10.11
N HIS A 69 -2.48 10.97 -9.08
CA HIS A 69 -3.05 10.86 -7.74
C HIS A 69 -1.97 11.05 -6.65
N PRO A 70 -1.40 12.27 -6.50
CA PRO A 70 -0.26 12.53 -5.62
C PRO A 70 -0.53 12.18 -4.14
N THR A 71 -1.78 12.31 -3.69
CA THR A 71 -2.20 11.93 -2.33
C THR A 71 -2.12 10.41 -2.10
N ILE A 72 -2.58 9.61 -3.06
CA ILE A 72 -2.51 8.15 -3.03
C ILE A 72 -1.04 7.71 -3.10
N ALA A 73 -0.28 8.28 -4.03
CA ALA A 73 1.15 8.00 -4.17
C ALA A 73 1.94 8.32 -2.89
N GLY A 74 1.62 9.43 -2.22
CA GLY A 74 2.20 9.77 -0.92
C GLY A 74 1.93 8.70 0.13
N THR A 75 0.71 8.19 0.20
CA THR A 75 0.34 7.11 1.12
C THR A 75 1.07 5.81 0.79
N LEU A 76 1.11 5.41 -0.49
CA LEU A 76 1.83 4.23 -0.95
C LEU A 76 3.35 4.32 -0.69
N ARG A 77 3.96 5.50 -0.83
CA ARG A 77 5.39 5.71 -0.53
C ARG A 77 5.68 5.49 0.96
N ASN A 78 4.80 5.93 1.85
CA ASN A 78 4.93 5.62 3.27
C ASN A 78 4.86 4.11 3.52
N ILE A 79 3.97 3.40 2.81
CA ILE A 79 3.81 1.93 2.94
C ILE A 79 5.11 1.24 2.54
N VAL A 80 5.70 1.59 1.39
CA VAL A 80 7.01 1.05 0.96
C VAL A 80 8.09 1.29 2.00
N GLN A 81 8.17 2.50 2.58
CA GLN A 81 9.18 2.80 3.60
C GLN A 81 8.99 1.94 4.84
N THR A 82 7.74 1.78 5.30
CA THR A 82 7.44 0.93 6.46
C THR A 82 7.72 -0.54 6.17
N LEU A 83 7.44 -1.04 4.95
CA LEU A 83 7.79 -2.39 4.50
C LEU A 83 9.31 -2.62 4.48
N GLY A 84 10.09 -1.67 3.94
CA GLY A 84 11.56 -1.77 3.97
C GLY A 84 12.12 -1.73 5.40
N ASN A 85 11.50 -0.96 6.31
CA ASN A 85 11.91 -0.89 7.71
C ASN A 85 11.65 -2.18 8.50
N ILE A 86 10.71 -3.03 8.06
CA ILE A 86 10.44 -4.35 8.67
C ILE A 86 11.26 -5.48 8.02
N GLY A 87 12.08 -5.16 7.02
CA GLY A 87 12.96 -6.11 6.34
C GLY A 87 12.26 -6.95 5.26
N ILE A 88 11.16 -6.43 4.70
CA ILE A 88 10.55 -6.92 3.46
C ILE A 88 11.09 -6.11 2.28
#